data_AF-A0A1Y2WTH0-F1
#
_entry.id   AF-A0A1Y2WTH0-F1
#
_cell.length_a   1.000
_cell.length_b   1.000
_cell.length_c   1.000
_cell.angle_alpha   90.00
_cell.angle_beta   90.00
_cell.angle_gamma   90.00
#
_symmetry.space_group_name_H-M   'P 1'
#
loop_
_entity.id
_entity.type
_entity.pdbx_description
1 polymer ?
#
loop_
_entity_poly.entity_id
_entity_poly.type
_entity_poly.pdbx_seq_one_letter_code
_entity_poly.pdbx_strand_id
1 'polypeptide(L)'
;MEPLTLVFDSIDNSTAEESPFDAILAAFEAKVVGVLRQYLRNEDGSEDCLNLTGAAKAIIYLLPEPQEPRGYSMELDVFWQLCIETAEQIPHSAFDRYGGEDSTSEDGSCWVNTIAFYSHLYALSGGTMLSTYCTWTMRDAFLTTACTNYAALDCHISAAAQWILNAGQPIFSAILVPPDEEQDWVIAKEPWTLFRWRRWKRGFAAAEVEENLMQETRQLAKRSIILMEALEASMLTDRHNIATEDRVDHNVYSC
;
A
#
# COMPACT_ATOMS: atom_id res chain seq x y z
N MET A 1 48.92 -42.71 0.44
CA MET A 1 47.92 -41.64 0.58
C MET A 1 47.48 -41.32 -0.83
N GLU A 2 46.35 -41.89 -1.26
CA GLU A 2 45.82 -41.70 -2.61
C GLU A 2 44.81 -40.54 -2.61
N PRO A 3 44.71 -39.75 -3.70
CA PRO A 3 43.77 -38.64 -3.78
C PRO A 3 42.36 -39.15 -4.12
N LEU A 4 41.39 -38.74 -3.31
CA LEU A 4 39.95 -38.91 -3.57
C LEU A 4 39.56 -38.13 -4.83
N THR A 5 39.20 -38.85 -5.89
CA THR A 5 38.55 -38.29 -7.09
C THR A 5 37.05 -38.29 -6.85
N LEU A 6 36.48 -37.09 -6.67
CA LEU A 6 35.03 -36.90 -6.65
C LEU A 6 34.50 -36.98 -8.09
N VAL A 7 33.82 -38.08 -8.39
CA VAL A 7 33.04 -38.26 -9.61
C VAL A 7 31.72 -37.51 -9.40
N PHE A 8 31.53 -36.38 -10.09
CA PHE A 8 30.22 -35.77 -10.26
C PHE A 8 29.55 -36.48 -11.43
N ASP A 9 28.64 -37.41 -11.12
CA ASP A 9 27.77 -37.99 -12.12
C ASP A 9 26.93 -36.86 -12.75
N SER A 10 26.96 -36.83 -14.08
CA SER A 10 26.21 -35.93 -14.93
C SER A 10 24.73 -35.95 -14.55
N ILE A 11 24.24 -34.86 -13.94
CA ILE A 11 22.80 -34.61 -13.84
C ILE A 11 22.31 -34.43 -15.28
N ASP A 12 21.49 -35.36 -15.75
CA ASP A 12 20.81 -35.25 -17.03
C ASP A 12 20.06 -33.91 -17.06
N ASN A 13 20.49 -33.02 -17.97
CA ASN A 13 19.76 -31.83 -18.38
C ASN A 13 18.49 -32.29 -19.12
N SER A 14 17.52 -32.79 -18.37
CA SER A 14 16.13 -32.86 -18.78
C SER A 14 15.72 -31.43 -19.12
N THR A 15 15.57 -31.15 -20.41
CA THR A 15 14.93 -29.95 -20.94
C THR A 15 13.49 -29.98 -20.46
N ALA A 16 13.26 -29.49 -19.24
CA ALA A 16 11.92 -29.26 -18.74
C ALA A 16 11.28 -28.28 -19.70
N GLU A 17 10.27 -28.75 -20.45
CA GLU A 17 9.44 -27.88 -21.27
C GLU A 17 8.90 -26.79 -20.35
N GLU A 18 9.37 -25.55 -20.53
CA GLU A 18 8.85 -24.40 -19.79
C GLU A 18 7.34 -24.40 -19.94
N SER A 19 6.63 -24.36 -18.81
CA SER A 19 5.19 -24.34 -18.83
C SER A 19 4.75 -23.11 -19.63
N PRO A 20 3.76 -23.22 -20.54
CA PRO A 20 3.18 -22.05 -21.19
C PRO A 20 2.73 -20.97 -20.19
N PHE A 21 2.45 -21.38 -18.96
CA PHE A 21 2.16 -20.48 -17.85
C PHE A 21 3.37 -19.63 -17.42
N ASP A 22 4.56 -20.23 -17.29
CA ASP A 22 5.79 -19.54 -16.87
C ASP A 22 6.19 -18.48 -17.91
N ALA A 23 6.00 -18.77 -19.20
CA ALA A 23 6.24 -17.82 -20.28
C ALA A 23 5.27 -16.63 -20.25
N ILE A 24 3.98 -16.86 -19.94
CA ILE A 24 3.00 -15.78 -19.75
C ILE A 24 3.38 -14.91 -18.56
N LEU A 25 3.82 -15.55 -17.47
CA LEU A 25 4.19 -14.86 -16.25
C LEU A 25 5.43 -13.98 -16.43
N ALA A 26 6.49 -14.52 -17.03
CA ALA A 26 7.70 -13.78 -17.35
C ALA A 26 7.41 -12.59 -18.31
N ALA A 27 6.47 -12.76 -19.25
CA ALA A 27 6.05 -11.68 -20.14
C ALA A 27 5.25 -10.60 -19.41
N PHE A 28 4.41 -10.96 -18.44
CA PHE A 28 3.72 -10.00 -17.58
C PHE A 28 4.71 -9.22 -16.71
N GLU A 29 5.62 -9.94 -16.04
CA GLU A 29 6.72 -9.39 -15.26
C GLU A 29 7.54 -8.35 -16.04
N ALA A 30 8.03 -8.72 -17.22
CA ALA A 30 8.83 -7.83 -18.05
C ALA A 30 8.07 -6.53 -18.41
N LYS A 31 6.75 -6.61 -18.62
CA LYS A 31 5.92 -5.44 -18.92
C LYS A 31 5.71 -4.57 -17.69
N VAL A 32 5.42 -5.15 -16.53
CA VAL A 32 5.25 -4.42 -15.27
C VAL A 32 6.54 -3.70 -14.90
N VAL A 33 7.68 -4.39 -14.94
CA VAL A 33 9.01 -3.79 -14.72
C VAL A 33 9.27 -2.66 -15.73
N GLY A 34 8.87 -2.83 -16.99
CA GLY A 34 8.95 -1.78 -18.00
C GLY A 34 8.17 -0.51 -17.64
N VAL A 35 6.92 -0.66 -17.20
CA VAL A 35 6.07 0.45 -16.75
C VAL A 35 6.66 1.14 -15.53
N LEU A 36 7.12 0.37 -14.55
CA LEU A 36 7.70 0.92 -13.34
C LEU A 36 9.02 1.63 -13.63
N ARG A 37 9.90 1.11 -14.49
CA ARG A 37 11.10 1.83 -14.92
C ARG A 37 10.78 3.15 -15.63
N GLN A 38 9.74 3.20 -16.45
CA GLN A 38 9.30 4.45 -17.08
C GLN A 38 8.79 5.47 -16.06
N TYR A 39 8.07 5.00 -15.03
CA TYR A 39 7.62 5.83 -13.92
C TYR A 39 8.79 6.39 -13.11
N LEU A 40 9.76 5.55 -12.75
CA LEU A 40 10.87 5.92 -11.89
C LEU A 40 11.89 6.85 -12.56
N ARG A 41 11.97 6.84 -13.90
CA ARG A 41 12.85 7.73 -14.66
C ARG A 41 12.33 9.18 -14.78
N ASN A 42 11.20 9.52 -14.18
CA ASN A 42 10.56 10.83 -14.31
C ASN A 42 11.28 11.98 -13.57
N GLU A 43 12.51 11.79 -13.09
CA GLU A 43 13.25 12.83 -12.35
C GLU A 43 13.60 14.05 -13.23
N ASP A 44 13.71 13.86 -14.55
CA ASP A 44 14.16 14.91 -15.48
C ASP A 44 13.01 15.75 -16.09
N GLY A 45 11.75 15.46 -15.74
CA GLY A 45 10.58 16.14 -16.32
C GLY A 45 10.39 15.89 -17.82
N SER A 46 10.91 14.77 -18.33
CA SER A 46 10.71 14.33 -19.72
C SER A 46 9.21 14.06 -19.97
N GLU A 47 8.68 14.59 -21.09
CA GLU A 47 7.30 14.35 -21.51
C GLU A 47 6.98 12.85 -21.74
N ASP A 48 8.00 12.02 -21.93
CA ASP A 48 7.85 10.57 -22.17
C ASP A 48 7.79 9.73 -20.88
N CYS A 49 7.93 10.35 -19.70
CA CYS A 49 7.89 9.62 -18.44
C CYS A 49 6.45 9.47 -17.92
N LEU A 50 6.10 8.26 -17.50
CA LEU A 50 4.79 8.02 -16.89
C LEU A 50 4.73 8.76 -15.55
N ASN A 51 3.68 9.56 -15.34
CA ASN A 51 3.31 9.96 -14.00
C ASN A 51 2.71 8.77 -13.25
N LEU A 52 2.58 8.88 -11.93
CA LEU A 52 2.07 7.80 -11.08
C LEU A 52 0.72 7.24 -11.56
N THR A 53 -0.20 8.13 -11.95
CA THR A 53 -1.50 7.73 -12.48
C THR A 53 -1.38 6.95 -13.79
N GLY A 54 -0.48 7.36 -14.69
CA GLY A 54 -0.19 6.68 -15.94
C GLY A 54 0.40 5.30 -15.70
N ALA A 55 1.34 5.18 -14.76
CA ALA A 55 1.97 3.92 -14.39
C ALA A 55 0.97 2.92 -13.81
N ALA A 56 0.14 3.36 -12.87
CA ALA A 56 -0.88 2.51 -12.26
C ALA A 56 -1.92 2.06 -13.29
N LYS A 57 -2.39 2.95 -14.17
CA LYS A 57 -3.28 2.56 -15.28
C LYS A 57 -2.63 1.53 -16.19
N ALA A 58 -1.38 1.76 -16.60
CA ALA A 58 -0.67 0.83 -17.46
C ALA A 58 -0.53 -0.56 -16.81
N ILE A 59 -0.21 -0.62 -15.52
CA ILE A 59 -0.18 -1.87 -14.74
C ILE A 59 -1.55 -2.56 -14.71
N ILE A 60 -2.63 -1.82 -14.45
CA ILE A 60 -3.99 -2.39 -14.43
C ILE A 60 -4.34 -3.00 -15.79
N TYR A 61 -3.98 -2.34 -16.90
CA TYR A 61 -4.18 -2.89 -18.25
C TYR A 61 -3.32 -4.10 -18.58
N LEU A 62 -2.25 -4.35 -17.81
CA LEU A 62 -1.41 -5.54 -17.97
C LEU A 62 -1.96 -6.76 -17.23
N LEU A 63 -2.85 -6.56 -16.24
CA LEU A 63 -3.48 -7.66 -15.53
C LEU A 63 -4.35 -8.45 -16.52
N PRO A 64 -4.15 -9.77 -16.66
CA PRO A 64 -4.98 -10.57 -17.55
C PRO A 64 -6.44 -10.53 -17.09
N GLU A 65 -7.38 -10.64 -18.02
CA GLU A 65 -8.79 -10.81 -17.63
C GLU A 65 -8.93 -12.04 -16.73
N PRO A 66 -9.68 -11.94 -15.62
CA PRO A 66 -9.74 -13.00 -14.63
C PRO A 66 -10.41 -14.21 -15.27
N GLN A 67 -9.68 -15.32 -15.40
CA GLN A 67 -10.30 -16.58 -15.81
C GLN A 67 -11.07 -17.13 -14.60
N GLU A 68 -12.39 -17.00 -14.64
CA GLU A 68 -13.27 -17.65 -13.67
C GLU A 68 -12.99 -19.17 -13.61
N PRO A 69 -13.01 -19.80 -12.42
CA PRO A 69 -13.53 -19.29 -11.15
C PRO A 69 -12.44 -18.87 -10.15
N ARG A 70 -11.15 -18.85 -10.52
CA ARG A 70 -10.05 -18.71 -9.54
C ARG A 70 -9.72 -17.26 -9.15
N GLY A 71 -10.28 -16.27 -9.83
CA GLY A 71 -9.96 -14.86 -9.60
C GLY A 71 -8.49 -14.55 -9.88
N TYR A 72 -7.99 -13.43 -9.35
CA TYR A 72 -6.65 -12.92 -9.61
C TYR A 72 -5.58 -13.42 -8.62
N SER A 73 -5.81 -14.49 -7.85
CA SER A 73 -5.01 -14.73 -6.64
C SER A 73 -3.53 -14.98 -6.93
N MET A 74 -3.19 -15.60 -8.08
CA MET A 74 -1.81 -15.93 -8.43
C MET A 74 -1.13 -14.78 -9.17
N GLU A 75 -1.85 -14.10 -10.05
CA GLU A 75 -1.38 -12.92 -10.77
C GLU A 75 -1.14 -11.74 -9.82
N LEU A 76 -1.94 -11.60 -8.76
CA LEU A 76 -1.71 -10.63 -7.70
C LEU A 76 -0.49 -10.97 -6.84
N ASP A 77 -0.23 -12.25 -6.59
CA ASP A 77 0.95 -12.71 -5.82
C ASP A 77 2.24 -12.44 -6.60
N VAL A 78 2.20 -12.62 -7.92
CA VAL A 78 3.34 -12.32 -8.79
C VAL A 78 3.46 -10.82 -9.02
N PHE A 79 2.36 -10.11 -9.27
CA PHE A 79 2.37 -8.65 -9.29
C PHE A 79 2.91 -8.06 -7.98
N TRP A 80 2.58 -8.67 -6.84
CA TRP A 80 3.12 -8.35 -5.52
C TRP A 80 4.64 -8.50 -5.46
N GLN A 81 5.15 -9.67 -5.85
CA GLN A 81 6.59 -9.94 -5.89
C GLN A 81 7.33 -8.92 -6.77
N LEU A 82 6.76 -8.58 -7.92
CA LEU A 82 7.31 -7.60 -8.86
C LEU A 82 7.31 -6.18 -8.32
N CYS A 83 6.28 -5.80 -7.57
CA CYS A 83 6.23 -4.49 -6.93
C CYS A 83 7.30 -4.35 -5.86
N ILE A 84 7.58 -5.41 -5.08
CA ILE A 84 8.67 -5.43 -4.11
C ILE A 84 10.02 -5.27 -4.84
N GLU A 85 10.31 -6.15 -5.80
CA GLU A 85 11.57 -6.16 -6.54
C GLU A 85 11.83 -4.86 -7.31
N THR A 86 10.75 -4.17 -7.72
CA THR A 86 10.89 -2.89 -8.40
C THR A 86 10.98 -1.71 -7.43
N ALA A 87 10.31 -1.77 -6.28
CA ALA A 87 10.49 -0.77 -5.23
C ALA A 87 11.94 -0.76 -4.71
N GLU A 88 12.57 -1.93 -4.66
CA GLU A 88 14.01 -2.07 -4.37
C GLU A 88 14.92 -1.41 -5.43
N GLN A 89 14.43 -1.19 -6.66
CA GLN A 89 15.19 -0.56 -7.75
C GLN A 89 15.10 0.97 -7.78
N ILE A 90 14.31 1.61 -6.91
CA ILE A 90 14.15 3.07 -6.86
C ILE A 90 15.40 3.70 -6.19
N PRO A 91 16.26 4.45 -6.93
CA PRO A 91 17.43 5.08 -6.34
C PRO A 91 17.02 6.17 -5.34
N HIS A 92 17.55 6.12 -4.12
CA HIS A 92 17.22 7.06 -3.03
C HIS A 92 18.10 8.31 -3.03
N SER A 93 18.23 8.99 -4.18
CA SER A 93 19.09 10.18 -4.29
C SER A 93 18.59 11.41 -3.50
N ALA A 94 17.37 11.38 -2.95
CA ALA A 94 16.78 12.49 -2.20
C ALA A 94 16.96 12.44 -0.67
N PHE A 95 17.46 11.32 -0.11
CA PHE A 95 17.61 11.15 1.34
C PHE A 95 19.05 10.92 1.81
N ASP A 96 20.01 11.09 0.90
CA ASP A 96 21.45 10.85 1.09
C ASP A 96 22.19 11.93 1.92
N ARG A 97 21.48 12.64 2.81
CA ARG A 97 22.09 13.48 3.85
C ARG A 97 21.75 12.88 5.20
N TYR A 98 22.80 12.52 5.96
CA TYR A 98 22.84 11.95 7.32
C TYR A 98 22.74 10.40 7.37
N GLY A 99 23.72 9.58 7.78
CA GLY A 99 25.08 9.79 8.28
C GLY A 99 25.46 8.84 9.45
N GLY A 100 25.58 7.52 9.20
CA GLY A 100 26.27 6.47 10.02
C GLY A 100 25.60 5.98 11.31
N GLU A 101 25.76 4.77 11.88
CA GLU A 101 26.39 3.45 11.62
C GLU A 101 25.73 2.58 12.74
N ASP A 102 24.95 1.51 12.61
CA ASP A 102 25.15 0.24 11.90
C ASP A 102 23.80 -0.52 11.72
N SER A 103 22.79 0.18 11.22
CA SER A 103 21.68 -0.41 10.44
C SER A 103 21.20 0.73 9.54
N THR A 104 21.51 0.62 8.25
CA THR A 104 21.43 1.75 7.32
C THR A 104 19.99 2.22 7.22
N SER A 105 19.79 3.53 7.35
CA SER A 105 18.51 4.23 7.17
C SER A 105 17.84 3.97 5.82
N GLU A 106 18.57 3.34 4.89
CA GLU A 106 18.13 2.93 3.56
C GLU A 106 16.91 1.98 3.60
N ASP A 107 16.89 0.99 4.50
CA ASP A 107 15.79 0.02 4.60
C ASP A 107 14.45 0.69 4.95
N GLY A 108 14.49 1.70 5.82
CA GLY A 108 13.30 2.42 6.27
C GLY A 108 12.64 3.24 5.16
N SER A 109 13.47 3.88 4.34
CA SER A 109 13.02 4.73 3.25
C SER A 109 12.43 3.92 2.08
N CYS A 110 13.01 2.75 1.77
CA CYS A 110 12.44 1.79 0.81
C CYS A 110 11.05 1.35 1.26
N TRP A 111 10.90 0.97 2.53
CA TRP A 111 9.62 0.58 3.10
C TRP A 111 8.54 1.67 2.95
N VAL A 112 8.84 2.93 3.30
CA VAL A 112 7.88 4.04 3.18
C VAL A 112 7.43 4.24 1.74
N ASN A 113 8.35 4.14 0.78
CA ASN A 113 8.05 4.27 -0.65
C ASN A 113 7.17 3.13 -1.16
N THR A 114 7.48 1.89 -0.79
CA THR A 114 6.65 0.71 -1.10
C THR A 114 5.23 0.90 -0.58
N ILE A 115 5.08 1.39 0.65
CA ILE A 115 3.76 1.67 1.22
C ILE A 115 3.06 2.85 0.52
N ALA A 116 3.79 3.90 0.12
CA ALA A 116 3.24 4.97 -0.70
C ALA A 116 2.65 4.43 -2.01
N PHE A 117 3.40 3.59 -2.72
CA PHE A 117 2.94 2.94 -3.93
C PHE A 117 1.68 2.08 -3.68
N TYR A 118 1.66 1.26 -2.63
CA TYR A 118 0.49 0.44 -2.28
C TYR A 118 -0.73 1.26 -1.93
N SER A 119 -0.57 2.33 -1.17
CA SER A 119 -1.68 3.22 -0.82
C SER A 119 -2.28 3.88 -2.07
N HIS A 120 -1.45 4.27 -3.04
CA HIS A 120 -1.95 4.78 -4.31
C HIS A 120 -2.66 3.73 -5.14
N LEU A 121 -2.11 2.52 -5.22
CA LEU A 121 -2.76 1.43 -5.95
C LEU A 121 -4.12 1.07 -5.33
N TYR A 122 -4.20 1.00 -4.00
CA TYR A 122 -5.44 0.83 -3.26
C TYR A 122 -6.46 1.91 -3.61
N ALA A 123 -6.04 3.17 -3.65
CA ALA A 123 -6.93 4.27 -3.99
C ALA A 123 -7.47 4.16 -5.42
N LEU A 124 -6.64 3.70 -6.36
CA LEU A 124 -7.01 3.54 -7.76
C LEU A 124 -7.84 2.29 -8.05
N SER A 125 -7.73 1.24 -7.22
CA SER A 125 -8.51 0.00 -7.34
C SER A 125 -9.92 0.10 -6.72
N GLY A 126 -10.31 1.28 -6.23
CA GLY A 126 -11.59 1.46 -5.54
C GLY A 126 -11.60 0.90 -4.11
N GLY A 127 -10.43 0.64 -3.52
CA GLY A 127 -10.28 0.28 -2.13
C GLY A 127 -10.57 -1.17 -1.76
N THR A 128 -10.55 -2.08 -2.73
CA THR A 128 -10.79 -3.52 -2.51
C THR A 128 -9.50 -4.28 -2.21
N MET A 129 -8.48 -4.09 -3.04
CA MET A 129 -7.18 -4.77 -2.91
C MET A 129 -6.25 -4.02 -1.96
N LEU A 130 -5.51 -4.74 -1.10
CA LEU A 130 -4.46 -4.25 -0.17
C LEU A 130 -4.92 -3.68 1.19
N SER A 131 -6.19 -3.83 1.56
CA SER A 131 -6.69 -3.42 2.89
C SER A 131 -5.95 -4.08 4.07
N THR A 132 -5.50 -5.33 3.89
CA THR A 132 -4.67 -6.05 4.86
C THR A 132 -3.38 -5.31 5.17
N TYR A 133 -2.70 -4.77 4.15
CA TYR A 133 -1.44 -4.03 4.33
C TYR A 133 -1.66 -2.71 5.07
N CYS A 134 -2.70 -1.95 4.71
CA CYS A 134 -3.08 -0.76 5.49
C CYS A 134 -3.29 -1.11 6.97
N THR A 135 -3.96 -2.22 7.25
CA THR A 135 -4.21 -2.67 8.63
C THR A 135 -2.92 -2.99 9.37
N TRP A 136 -2.01 -3.73 8.73
CA TRP A 136 -0.71 -4.08 9.33
C TRP A 136 0.15 -2.84 9.54
N THR A 137 0.26 -1.95 8.55
CA THR A 137 1.02 -0.70 8.68
C THR A 137 0.49 0.16 9.82
N MET A 138 -0.82 0.33 9.94
CA MET A 138 -1.44 1.09 11.03
C MET A 138 -1.25 0.43 12.40
N ARG A 139 -1.26 -0.90 12.46
CA ARG A 139 -1.01 -1.65 13.68
C ARG A 139 0.43 -1.45 14.14
N ASP A 140 1.38 -1.58 13.22
CA ASP A 140 2.80 -1.49 13.54
C ASP A 140 3.20 -0.05 13.91
N ALA A 141 2.47 0.96 13.42
CA ALA A 141 2.66 2.35 13.83
C ALA A 141 2.03 2.71 15.19
N PHE A 142 0.86 2.17 15.55
CA PHE A 142 0.06 2.70 16.67
C PHE A 142 -0.45 1.68 17.70
N LEU A 143 -0.32 0.39 17.43
CA LEU A 143 -0.92 -0.68 18.24
C LEU A 143 0.13 -1.63 18.83
N THR A 144 1.35 -1.64 18.31
CA THR A 144 2.49 -2.35 18.87
C THR A 144 2.99 -1.64 20.14
N THR A 145 3.59 -2.40 21.05
CA THR A 145 4.19 -1.88 22.29
C THR A 145 5.18 -0.76 21.95
N ALA A 146 5.24 0.29 22.78
CA ALA A 146 6.09 1.46 22.56
C ALA A 146 7.51 1.04 22.14
N CYS A 147 7.85 1.31 20.88
CA CYS A 147 9.16 1.00 20.34
C CYS A 147 10.16 2.01 20.92
N THR A 148 11.20 1.51 21.60
CA THR A 148 12.31 2.38 22.05
C THR A 148 13.22 2.78 20.90
N ASN A 149 13.06 2.17 19.72
CA ASN A 149 13.79 2.51 18.50
C ASN A 149 12.98 3.54 17.69
N TYR A 150 13.32 4.82 17.86
CA TYR A 150 12.65 5.92 17.17
C TYR A 150 12.83 5.89 15.64
N ALA A 151 13.94 5.35 15.12
CA ALA A 151 14.14 5.24 13.67
C ALA A 151 13.12 4.28 13.02
N ALA A 152 12.88 3.13 13.65
CA ALA A 152 11.84 2.20 13.20
C ALA A 152 10.44 2.83 13.33
N LEU A 153 10.19 3.54 14.43
CA LEU A 153 8.92 4.23 14.66
C LEU A 153 8.66 5.33 13.61
N ASP A 154 9.68 6.11 13.25
CA ASP A 154 9.63 7.12 12.19
C ASP A 154 9.19 6.51 10.86
N CYS A 155 9.76 5.36 10.50
CA CYS A 155 9.43 4.64 9.27
C CYS A 155 7.99 4.12 9.29
N HIS A 156 7.54 3.51 10.40
CA HIS A 156 6.17 3.00 10.51
C HIS A 156 5.13 4.13 10.47
N ILE A 157 5.37 5.25 11.17
CA ILE A 157 4.47 6.40 11.15
C ILE A 157 4.42 7.03 9.77
N SER A 158 5.58 7.21 9.12
CA SER A 158 5.65 7.75 7.76
C SER A 158 4.90 6.86 6.77
N ALA A 159 5.08 5.54 6.84
CA ALA A 159 4.34 4.58 6.03
C ALA A 159 2.82 4.63 6.30
N ALA A 160 2.41 4.71 7.58
CA ALA A 160 1.00 4.84 7.93
C ALA A 160 0.40 6.16 7.39
N ALA A 161 1.18 7.25 7.41
CA ALA A 161 0.73 8.53 6.86
C ALA A 161 0.47 8.44 5.35
N GLN A 162 1.27 7.69 4.60
CA GLN A 162 1.03 7.49 3.16
C GLN A 162 -0.34 6.86 2.88
N TRP A 163 -0.77 5.88 3.69
CA TRP A 163 -2.12 5.31 3.58
C TRP A 163 -3.21 6.36 3.73
N ILE A 164 -3.09 7.26 4.70
CA ILE A 164 -4.09 8.32 4.89
C ILE A 164 -4.03 9.34 3.76
N LEU A 165 -2.84 9.81 3.41
CA LEU A 165 -2.67 10.88 2.44
C LEU A 165 -3.10 10.47 1.03
N ASN A 166 -2.86 9.21 0.65
CA ASN A 166 -3.12 8.72 -0.70
C ASN A 166 -4.44 7.97 -0.82
N ALA A 167 -4.88 7.29 0.25
CA ALA A 167 -6.05 6.42 0.27
C ALA A 167 -7.06 6.74 1.38
N GLY A 168 -6.93 7.87 2.07
CA GLY A 168 -7.80 8.20 3.22
C GLY A 168 -9.29 8.20 2.88
N GLN A 169 -9.68 8.74 1.72
CA GLN A 169 -11.08 8.78 1.30
C GLN A 169 -11.68 7.38 1.05
N PRO A 170 -11.08 6.50 0.21
CA PRO A 170 -11.62 5.15 0.03
C PRO A 170 -11.57 4.31 1.33
N ILE A 171 -10.53 4.46 2.16
CA ILE A 171 -10.48 3.81 3.48
C ILE A 171 -11.66 4.25 4.35
N PHE A 172 -11.89 5.56 4.45
CA PHE A 172 -12.97 6.09 5.27
C PHE A 172 -14.35 5.71 4.71
N SER A 173 -14.49 5.67 3.38
CA SER A 173 -15.70 5.17 2.71
C SER A 173 -16.00 3.73 3.09
N ALA A 174 -15.00 2.84 3.07
CA ALA A 174 -15.13 1.44 3.47
C ALA A 174 -15.45 1.26 4.97
N ILE A 175 -15.03 2.21 5.83
CA ILE A 175 -15.42 2.24 7.25
C ILE A 175 -16.89 2.60 7.43
N LEU A 176 -17.39 3.50 6.57
CA LEU A 176 -18.75 4.02 6.64
C LEU A 176 -19.77 3.11 5.97
N VAL A 177 -19.38 2.41 4.89
CA VAL A 177 -20.15 1.36 4.22
C VAL A 177 -19.24 0.15 4.10
N PRO A 178 -19.24 -0.75 5.10
CA PRO A 178 -18.59 -2.04 4.92
C PRO A 178 -19.21 -2.75 3.70
N PRO A 179 -18.40 -3.40 2.84
CA PRO A 179 -18.90 -4.19 1.73
C PRO A 179 -19.75 -5.34 2.27
N ASP A 180 -20.81 -5.68 1.53
CA ASP A 180 -21.78 -6.70 1.93
C ASP A 180 -21.19 -8.12 1.98
N GLU A 181 -20.07 -8.35 1.28
CA GLU A 181 -19.41 -9.65 1.21
C GLU A 181 -18.38 -9.82 2.34
N GLU A 182 -18.69 -10.70 3.29
CA GLU A 182 -17.82 -11.12 4.41
C GLU A 182 -16.47 -11.74 3.97
N GLN A 183 -16.26 -11.98 2.67
CA GLN A 183 -15.30 -12.97 2.20
C GLN A 183 -13.83 -12.51 2.23
N ASP A 184 -13.55 -11.20 2.15
CA ASP A 184 -12.18 -10.67 2.14
C ASP A 184 -11.68 -10.14 3.50
N TRP A 185 -12.57 -10.03 4.50
CA TRP A 185 -12.23 -9.49 5.84
C TRP A 185 -11.51 -10.52 6.73
N VAL A 186 -11.48 -11.77 6.27
CA VAL A 186 -11.02 -12.93 7.05
C VAL A 186 -9.51 -12.84 7.37
N ILE A 187 -8.70 -12.19 6.53
CA ILE A 187 -7.24 -12.17 6.72
C ILE A 187 -6.83 -11.23 7.87
N ALA A 188 -7.47 -10.07 8.01
CA ALA A 188 -7.12 -9.11 9.05
C ALA A 188 -7.83 -9.34 10.40
N LYS A 189 -8.86 -10.21 10.45
CA LYS A 189 -9.70 -10.57 11.62
C LYS A 189 -10.38 -9.41 12.37
N GLU A 190 -10.00 -8.16 12.13
CA GLU A 190 -10.53 -7.00 12.82
C GLU A 190 -11.15 -6.02 11.80
N PRO A 191 -12.46 -5.74 11.90
CA PRO A 191 -13.12 -4.85 10.97
C PRO A 191 -12.59 -3.41 11.08
N TRP A 192 -12.53 -2.74 9.95
CA TRP A 192 -12.39 -1.30 9.87
C TRP A 192 -13.64 -0.63 10.42
N THR A 193 -13.46 0.10 11.52
CA THR A 193 -14.55 0.78 12.22
C THR A 193 -14.19 2.24 12.46
N LEU A 194 -15.20 3.07 12.67
CA LEU A 194 -14.99 4.48 13.05
C LEU A 194 -14.18 4.62 14.34
N PHE A 195 -14.31 3.67 15.26
CA PHE A 195 -13.48 3.61 16.47
C PHE A 195 -12.00 3.44 16.12
N ARG A 196 -11.67 2.55 15.19
CA ARG A 196 -10.29 2.28 14.76
C ARG A 196 -9.70 3.46 14.01
N TRP A 197 -10.46 4.06 13.10
CA TRP A 197 -10.10 5.30 12.43
C TRP A 197 -9.71 6.41 13.41
N ARG A 198 -10.57 6.68 14.40
CA ARG A 198 -10.29 7.69 15.44
C ARG A 198 -9.11 7.31 16.34
N ARG A 199 -8.83 6.01 16.51
CA ARG A 199 -7.64 5.54 17.21
C ARG A 199 -6.38 5.85 16.40
N TRP A 200 -6.35 5.59 15.09
CA TRP A 200 -5.24 5.98 14.22
C TRP A 200 -5.02 7.48 14.21
N LYS A 201 -6.10 8.28 14.13
CA LYS A 201 -6.03 9.74 14.22
C LYS A 201 -5.35 10.23 15.50
N ARG A 202 -5.69 9.63 16.64
CA ARG A 202 -5.02 9.90 17.94
C ARG A 202 -3.54 9.48 17.92
N GLY A 203 -3.21 8.38 17.25
CA GLY A 203 -1.83 7.95 17.04
C GLY A 203 -1.01 8.99 16.27
N PHE A 204 -1.54 9.52 15.17
CA PHE A 204 -0.90 10.63 14.45
C PHE A 204 -0.79 11.90 15.30
N ALA A 205 -1.81 12.24 16.09
CA ALA A 205 -1.75 13.39 16.98
C ALA A 205 -0.65 13.26 18.05
N ALA A 206 -0.44 12.06 18.58
CA ALA A 206 0.69 11.78 19.46
C ALA A 206 2.04 11.91 18.72
N ALA A 207 2.12 11.39 17.49
CA ALA A 207 3.32 11.49 16.67
C ALA A 207 3.68 12.94 16.31
N GLU A 208 2.71 13.81 15.99
CA GLU A 208 2.97 15.22 15.65
C GLU A 208 3.77 15.96 16.73
N VAL A 209 3.52 15.64 18.00
CA VAL A 209 4.13 16.34 19.15
C VAL A 209 5.33 15.59 19.74
N GLU A 210 5.67 14.40 19.23
CA GLU A 210 6.79 13.59 19.74
C GLU A 210 8.12 14.16 19.27
N GLU A 211 8.84 14.83 20.18
CA GLU A 211 10.08 15.55 19.87
C GLU A 211 11.22 14.65 19.39
N ASN A 212 11.17 13.36 19.72
CA ASN A 212 12.19 12.39 19.30
C ASN A 212 12.01 11.89 17.85
N LEU A 213 10.87 12.16 17.21
CA LEU A 213 10.64 11.83 15.81
C LEU A 213 11.25 12.86 14.86
N MET A 214 11.62 12.40 13.67
CA MET A 214 12.04 13.28 12.58
C MET A 214 10.99 14.35 12.28
N GLN A 215 11.46 15.54 11.89
CA GLN A 215 10.57 16.67 11.60
C GLN A 215 9.61 16.35 10.45
N GLU A 216 10.09 15.64 9.43
CA GLU A 216 9.33 15.20 8.26
C GLU A 216 8.19 14.26 8.67
N THR A 217 8.47 13.26 9.52
CA THR A 217 7.46 12.34 10.06
C THR A 217 6.36 13.09 10.80
N ARG A 218 6.74 14.05 11.66
CA ARG A 218 5.77 14.89 12.39
C ARG A 218 4.88 15.71 11.45
N GLN A 219 5.46 16.25 10.39
CA GLN A 219 4.69 16.98 9.36
C GLN A 219 3.74 16.06 8.59
N LEU A 220 4.17 14.84 8.25
CA LEU A 220 3.31 13.84 7.62
C LEU A 220 2.15 13.44 8.54
N ALA A 221 2.43 13.24 9.83
CA ALA A 221 1.41 12.96 10.83
C ALA A 221 0.38 14.10 10.93
N LYS A 222 0.84 15.35 11.03
CA LYS A 222 -0.03 16.53 11.03
C LYS A 222 -0.93 16.61 9.81
N ARG A 223 -0.37 16.43 8.61
CA ARG A 223 -1.14 16.45 7.35
C ARG A 223 -2.19 15.35 7.32
N SER A 224 -1.84 14.17 7.83
CA SER A 224 -2.76 13.03 7.95
C SER A 224 -3.93 13.38 8.87
N ILE A 225 -3.69 13.97 10.05
CA ILE A 225 -4.76 14.39 10.97
C ILE A 225 -5.73 15.36 10.28
N ILE A 226 -5.20 16.40 9.63
CA ILE A 226 -6.01 17.42 8.94
C ILE A 226 -6.90 16.76 7.88
N LEU A 227 -6.35 15.84 7.09
CA LEU A 227 -7.13 15.11 6.08
C LEU A 227 -8.20 14.22 6.73
N MET A 228 -7.85 13.50 7.80
CA MET A 228 -8.80 12.64 8.50
C MET A 228 -9.97 13.44 9.10
N GLU A 229 -9.71 14.63 9.65
CA GLU A 229 -10.74 15.53 10.16
C GLU A 229 -11.62 16.08 9.04
N ALA A 230 -11.03 16.46 7.90
CA ALA A 230 -11.78 16.92 6.74
C ALA A 230 -12.73 15.83 6.20
N LEU A 231 -12.26 14.59 6.11
CA LEU A 231 -13.07 13.43 5.67
C LEU A 231 -14.19 13.09 6.66
N GLU A 232 -13.90 13.13 7.97
CA GLU A 232 -14.93 12.96 8.99
C GLU A 232 -16.00 14.04 8.90
N ALA A 233 -15.60 15.30 8.72
CA ALA A 233 -16.53 16.43 8.65
C ALA A 233 -17.42 16.37 7.39
N SER A 234 -16.86 16.07 6.22
CA SER A 234 -17.64 16.02 4.98
C SER A 234 -18.62 14.84 4.96
N MET A 235 -18.12 13.62 5.16
CA MET A 235 -18.90 12.41 4.89
C MET A 235 -19.88 12.05 6.01
N LEU A 236 -19.67 12.51 7.25
CA LEU A 236 -20.65 12.32 8.33
C LEU A 236 -21.80 13.35 8.23
N THR A 237 -21.52 14.55 7.73
CA THR A 237 -22.55 15.59 7.55
C THR A 237 -23.51 15.22 6.43
N ASP A 238 -22.98 14.73 5.29
CA ASP A 238 -23.79 14.32 4.14
C ASP A 238 -24.83 13.25 4.52
N ARG A 239 -24.45 12.29 5.37
CA ARG A 239 -25.35 11.24 5.85
C ARG A 239 -26.47 11.76 6.75
N HIS A 240 -26.18 12.78 7.54
CA HIS A 240 -27.20 13.37 8.39
C HIS A 240 -28.27 14.09 7.55
N ASN A 241 -27.85 14.79 6.51
CA ASN A 241 -28.75 15.50 5.60
C ASN A 241 -29.67 14.54 4.82
N ILE A 242 -29.13 13.43 4.30
CA ILE A 242 -29.93 12.40 3.61
C ILE A 242 -31.00 11.82 4.55
N ALA A 243 -30.62 11.46 5.78
CA ALA A 243 -31.57 10.90 6.75
C ALA A 243 -32.68 11.89 7.17
N THR A 244 -32.46 13.19 7.03
CA THR A 244 -33.48 14.21 7.30
C THR A 244 -34.45 14.41 6.13
N GLU A 245 -34.00 14.28 4.88
CA GLU A 245 -34.86 14.43 3.69
C GLU A 245 -35.86 13.27 3.55
N ASP A 246 -35.40 12.02 3.74
CA ASP A 246 -36.26 10.83 3.68
C ASP A 246 -37.43 10.87 4.69
N ARG A 247 -37.25 11.58 5.81
CA ARG A 247 -38.30 11.76 6.82
C ARG A 247 -39.38 12.76 6.43
N VAL A 248 -39.08 13.72 5.55
CA VAL A 248 -40.04 14.75 5.15
C VAL A 248 -41.05 14.18 4.14
N ASP A 249 -40.61 13.34 3.22
CA ASP A 249 -41.47 12.79 2.16
C ASP A 249 -42.48 11.76 2.66
N HIS A 250 -42.20 11.06 3.77
CA HIS A 250 -43.16 10.12 4.37
C HIS A 250 -44.31 10.81 5.13
N ASN A 251 -44.18 12.09 5.47
CA ASN A 251 -45.23 12.83 6.17
C ASN A 251 -46.27 13.48 5.23
N VAL A 252 -46.02 13.53 3.92
CA VAL A 252 -46.91 14.20 2.95
C VAL A 252 -48.07 13.31 2.49
N TYR A 253 -48.00 11.99 2.68
CA TYR A 253 -48.99 11.02 2.19
C TYR A 253 -49.92 10.42 3.25
N SER A 254 -50.03 11.02 4.44
CA SER A 254 -50.90 10.55 5.53
C SER A 254 -52.12 11.45 5.80
N CYS A 255 -52.71 12.06 4.77
CA CYS A 255 -54.01 12.74 4.85
C CYS A 255 -55.03 12.10 3.91
#